data_AF-A0A2G2DQS2-F1
#
_entry.id   AF-A0A2G2DQS2-F1
#
_cell.length_a   1.000
_cell.length_b   1.000
_cell.length_c   1.000
_cell.angle_alpha   90.00
_cell.angle_beta   90.00
_cell.angle_gamma   90.00
#
_symmetry.space_group_name_H-M   'P 1'
#
loop_
_entity.id
_entity.type
_entity.pdbx_description
1 polymer ?
#
loop_
_entity_poly.entity_id
_entity_poly.type
_entity_poly.pdbx_seq_one_letter_code
_entity_poly.pdbx_strand_id
1 'polypeptide(L)'
;MKLSRLFKKKPAAPQAKTTITRTESLACIPEKICTISWHKQENGEVIIEYPLPLKPFFISIARRFYKTEEPTLTKKLQLDSVGTKVWLLVDGSTDVKTIIKEIAPWTGLSLQEAELSVTTFLRELGRRGLIIIK
;
A
#
# COMPACT_ATOMS: atom_id res chain seq x y z
N MET A 1 -15.54 -21.90 -58.52
CA MET A 1 -15.27 -20.52 -58.05
C MET A 1 -14.54 -20.58 -56.70
N LYS A 2 -13.27 -20.15 -56.64
CA LYS A 2 -12.47 -20.04 -55.41
C LYS A 2 -12.59 -18.64 -54.83
N LEU A 3 -13.09 -18.51 -53.60
CA LEU A 3 -13.07 -17.33 -52.74
C LEU A 3 -13.09 -17.87 -51.30
N SER A 4 -12.35 -17.41 -50.29
CA SER A 4 -11.21 -16.50 -50.17
C SER A 4 -10.86 -16.40 -48.67
N ARG A 5 -9.56 -16.26 -48.36
CA ARG A 5 -8.98 -15.57 -47.18
C ARG A 5 -9.16 -16.26 -45.81
N LEU A 6 -8.20 -17.08 -45.36
CA LEU A 6 -6.99 -16.69 -44.60
C LEU A 6 -7.27 -15.82 -43.36
N PHE A 7 -7.72 -16.46 -42.28
CA PHE A 7 -7.60 -15.91 -40.93
C PHE A 7 -6.13 -15.94 -40.48
N LYS A 8 -5.42 -14.82 -40.63
CA LYS A 8 -4.12 -14.61 -39.97
C LYS A 8 -4.37 -14.30 -38.50
N LYS A 9 -4.05 -15.26 -37.62
CA LYS A 9 -3.95 -15.06 -36.17
C LYS A 9 -2.82 -14.03 -35.93
N LYS A 10 -3.19 -12.85 -35.44
CA LYS A 10 -2.23 -11.83 -34.98
C LYS A 10 -1.39 -12.46 -33.85
N PRO A 11 -0.05 -12.50 -33.96
CA PRO A 11 0.76 -13.00 -32.86
C PRO A 11 0.52 -12.08 -31.65
N ALA A 12 0.12 -12.68 -30.53
CA ALA A 12 0.04 -11.99 -29.27
C ALA A 12 1.43 -11.44 -28.95
N ALA A 13 1.53 -10.12 -28.74
CA ALA A 13 2.74 -9.51 -28.21
C ALA A 13 3.17 -10.27 -26.94
N PRO A 14 4.48 -10.47 -26.69
CA PRO A 14 4.92 -11.09 -25.46
C PRO A 14 4.42 -10.25 -24.29
N GLN A 15 3.43 -10.75 -23.55
CA GLN A 15 3.06 -10.20 -22.26
C GLN A 15 4.22 -10.53 -21.33
N ALA A 16 5.20 -9.62 -21.27
CA ALA A 16 6.26 -9.68 -20.27
C ALA A 16 5.58 -9.56 -18.90
N LYS A 17 5.34 -10.71 -18.26
CA LYS A 17 5.20 -10.76 -16.80
C LYS A 17 6.54 -10.24 -16.27
N THR A 18 6.60 -8.95 -15.94
CA THR A 18 7.74 -8.37 -15.25
C THR A 18 7.80 -8.99 -13.86
N THR A 19 8.47 -10.14 -13.76
CA THR A 19 8.83 -10.73 -12.48
C THR A 19 9.85 -9.78 -11.87
N ILE A 20 9.37 -8.85 -11.04
CA ILE A 20 10.23 -7.94 -10.28
C ILE A 20 11.16 -8.81 -9.44
N THR A 21 12.46 -8.65 -9.64
CA THR A 21 13.46 -9.39 -8.86
C THR A 21 13.47 -8.90 -7.42
N ARG A 22 13.99 -9.72 -6.50
CA ARG A 22 14.16 -9.31 -5.10
C ARG A 22 14.96 -8.02 -4.98
N THR A 23 16.05 -7.90 -5.75
CA THR A 23 16.91 -6.71 -5.73
C THR A 23 16.18 -5.46 -6.18
N GLU A 24 15.37 -5.55 -7.25
CA GLU A 24 14.56 -4.44 -7.72
C GLU A 24 13.50 -4.03 -6.68
N SER A 25 12.84 -5.01 -6.04
CA SER A 25 11.84 -4.73 -4.99
C SER A 25 12.43 -3.98 -3.80
N LEU A 26 13.69 -4.26 -3.46
CA LEU A 26 14.39 -3.61 -2.36
C LEU A 26 14.93 -2.21 -2.72
N ALA A 27 15.09 -1.92 -4.01
CA ALA A 27 15.53 -0.62 -4.49
C ALA A 27 14.38 0.39 -4.65
N CYS A 28 13.14 -0.08 -4.58
CA CYS A 28 11.96 0.78 -4.67
C CYS A 28 11.86 1.76 -3.49
N ILE A 29 11.16 2.88 -3.71
CA ILE A 29 10.98 3.94 -2.72
C ILE A 29 9.50 4.04 -2.34
N PRO A 30 9.12 3.70 -1.09
CA PRO A 30 7.76 3.90 -0.62
C PRO A 30 7.48 5.38 -0.33
N GLU A 31 6.26 5.83 -0.63
CA GLU A 31 5.78 7.18 -0.36
C GLU A 31 4.36 7.14 0.21
N LYS A 32 4.08 7.97 1.23
CA LYS A 32 2.75 8.11 1.82
C LYS A 32 1.84 8.90 0.88
N ILE A 33 0.58 8.49 0.78
CA ILE A 33 -0.42 9.26 0.03
C ILE A 33 -0.86 10.48 0.85
N CYS A 34 -0.80 11.68 0.26
CA CYS A 34 -1.07 12.95 0.94
C CYS A 34 -2.50 13.09 1.49
N THR A 35 -3.46 12.35 0.95
CA THR A 35 -4.87 12.39 1.39
C THR A 35 -5.10 11.70 2.74
N ILE A 36 -4.08 11.05 3.29
CA ILE A 36 -4.18 10.27 4.53
C ILE A 36 -3.76 11.12 5.71
N SER A 37 -4.60 11.14 6.74
CA SER A 37 -4.27 11.78 8.01
C SER A 37 -3.62 10.76 8.93
N TRP A 38 -2.56 11.13 9.63
CA TRP A 38 -1.97 10.30 10.66
C TRP A 38 -1.48 11.17 11.81
N HIS A 39 -1.48 10.61 13.01
CA HIS A 39 -0.99 11.28 14.21
C HIS A 39 -0.28 10.28 15.12
N LYS A 40 0.66 10.80 15.92
CA LYS A 40 1.36 10.02 16.94
C LYS A 40 0.62 10.18 18.27
N GLN A 41 0.33 9.06 18.92
CA GLN A 41 -0.30 9.02 20.23
C GLN A 41 0.71 9.22 21.36
N GLU A 42 0.21 9.45 22.57
CA GLU A 42 1.02 9.58 23.80
C GLU A 42 1.85 8.33 24.09
N ASN A 43 1.36 7.14 23.73
CA ASN A 43 2.08 5.88 23.87
C ASN A 43 3.25 5.73 22.86
N GLY A 44 3.38 6.66 21.91
CA GLY A 44 4.43 6.66 20.91
C GLY A 44 4.07 5.96 19.59
N GLU A 45 2.89 5.33 19.49
CA GLU A 45 2.41 4.64 18.29
C GLU A 45 1.68 5.59 17.33
N VAL A 46 1.65 5.24 16.06
CA VAL A 46 0.95 6.02 15.03
C VAL A 46 -0.43 5.45 14.74
N ILE A 47 -1.43 6.32 14.72
CA ILE A 47 -2.76 6.03 14.15
C ILE A 47 -2.83 6.66 12.76
N ILE A 48 -3.20 5.85 11.78
CA ILE A 48 -3.53 6.27 10.43
C ILE A 48 -5.07 6.32 10.30
N GLU A 49 -5.59 7.46 9.85
CA GLU A 49 -7.00 7.68 9.56
C GLU A 49 -7.19 7.90 8.05
N TYR A 50 -8.03 7.07 7.42
CA TYR A 50 -8.29 7.15 5.99
C TYR A 50 -9.79 6.98 5.66
N PRO A 51 -10.30 7.72 4.66
CA PRO A 51 -11.69 7.61 4.24
C PRO A 51 -11.94 6.29 3.49
N LEU A 52 -13.07 5.66 3.77
CA LEU A 52 -13.55 4.53 2.99
C LEU A 52 -14.53 5.02 1.92
N PRO A 53 -14.33 4.66 0.64
CA PRO A 53 -15.35 4.88 -0.36
C PRO A 53 -16.56 4.01 -0.03
N LEU A 54 -17.68 4.64 0.36
CA LEU A 54 -18.94 3.94 0.55
C LEU A 54 -19.49 3.47 -0.80
N LYS A 55 -20.03 2.24 -0.85
CA LYS A 55 -20.76 1.80 -2.05
C LYS A 55 -22.07 2.58 -2.16
N PRO A 56 -22.53 2.94 -3.38
CA PRO A 56 -23.75 3.72 -3.60
C PRO A 56 -25.00 3.18 -2.88
N PHE A 57 -25.12 1.86 -2.77
CA PHE A 57 -26.25 1.22 -2.07
C PHE A 57 -26.31 1.54 -0.57
N PHE A 58 -25.16 1.61 0.12
CA PHE A 58 -25.11 1.98 1.54
C PHE A 58 -25.41 3.46 1.76
N ILE A 59 -24.97 4.32 0.83
CA ILE A 59 -25.28 5.75 0.85
C ILE A 59 -26.81 5.95 0.75
N SER A 60 -27.48 5.23 -0.17
CA SER A 60 -28.93 5.31 -0.34
C SER A 60 -29.71 4.89 0.90
N ILE A 61 -29.24 3.87 1.63
CA ILE A 61 -29.84 3.46 2.91
C ILE A 61 -29.56 4.53 3.98
N ALA A 62 -28.31 4.98 4.11
CA ALA A 62 -27.94 5.94 5.12
C ALA A 62 -28.66 7.29 4.95
N ARG A 63 -28.84 7.79 3.72
CA ARG A 63 -29.63 9.02 3.44
C ARG A 63 -31.08 8.94 3.90
N ARG A 64 -31.66 7.73 3.96
CA ARG A 64 -33.04 7.54 4.44
C ARG A 64 -33.14 7.68 5.95
N PHE A 65 -32.05 7.40 6.68
CA PHE A 65 -31.99 7.46 8.14
C PHE A 65 -31.32 8.75 8.66
N TYR A 66 -30.35 9.30 7.93
CA TYR A 66 -29.58 10.50 8.28
C TYR A 66 -29.84 11.59 7.22
N LYS A 67 -30.56 12.64 7.63
CA LYS A 67 -31.12 13.66 6.72
C LYS A 67 -30.16 14.81 6.36
N THR A 68 -28.92 14.84 6.88
CA THR A 68 -28.12 16.07 6.83
C THR A 68 -26.63 15.93 6.48
N GLU A 69 -25.98 14.76 6.57
CA GLU A 69 -24.55 14.67 6.22
C GLU A 69 -24.25 13.43 5.38
N GLU A 70 -23.43 13.59 4.33
CA GLU A 70 -22.88 12.44 3.61
C GLU A 70 -21.96 11.68 4.58
N PRO A 71 -22.28 10.44 4.97
CA PRO A 71 -21.48 9.74 5.96
C PRO A 71 -20.13 9.36 5.34
N THR A 72 -19.09 10.15 5.57
CA THR A 72 -17.72 9.73 5.24
C THR A 72 -17.26 8.75 6.30
N LEU A 73 -17.35 7.45 6.01
CA LEU A 73 -16.89 6.42 6.94
C LEU A 73 -15.36 6.44 6.99
N THR A 74 -14.78 6.85 8.12
CA THR A 74 -13.33 6.82 8.34
C THR A 74 -12.93 5.50 9.00
N LYS A 75 -11.82 4.92 8.55
CA LYS A 75 -11.17 3.80 9.24
C LYS A 75 -9.91 4.28 9.94
N LYS A 76 -9.68 3.73 11.14
CA LYS A 76 -8.46 3.91 11.91
C LYS A 76 -7.61 2.64 11.83
N LEU A 77 -6.31 2.81 11.64
CA LEU A 77 -5.32 1.75 11.70
C LEU A 77 -4.24 2.18 12.69
N GLN A 78 -4.20 1.52 13.84
CA GLN A 78 -3.12 1.69 14.82
C GLN A 78 -1.94 0.81 14.40
N LEU A 79 -0.77 1.42 14.34
CA LEU A 79 0.48 0.75 14.05
C LEU A 79 1.13 0.28 15.36
N ASP A 80 1.74 -0.90 15.34
CA ASP A 80 2.62 -1.33 16.41
C ASP A 80 3.92 -0.50 16.42
N SER A 81 4.82 -0.78 17.35
CA SER A 81 6.08 -0.05 17.50
C SER A 81 6.98 -0.15 16.26
N VAL A 82 7.07 -1.33 15.65
CA VAL A 82 7.88 -1.60 14.44
C VAL A 82 7.30 -0.89 13.23
N GLY A 83 6.01 -1.09 12.96
CA GLY A 83 5.26 -0.46 11.89
C GLY A 83 5.22 1.05 12.04
N THR A 84 5.13 1.58 13.26
CA THR A 84 5.27 3.01 13.54
C THR A 84 6.64 3.51 13.11
N LYS A 85 7.73 2.82 13.49
CA LYS A 85 9.08 3.22 13.10
C LYS A 85 9.27 3.16 11.58
N VAL A 86 8.81 2.10 10.93
CA VAL A 86 8.83 1.98 9.46
C VAL A 86 8.05 3.12 8.83
N TRP A 87 6.82 3.37 9.28
CA TRP A 87 5.98 4.46 8.77
C TRP A 87 6.68 5.81 8.88
N LEU A 88 7.36 6.10 9.98
CA LEU A 88 8.12 7.34 10.14
C LEU A 88 9.31 7.46 9.17
N LEU A 89 9.91 6.35 8.75
CA LEU A 89 10.98 6.31 7.75
C LEU A 89 10.48 6.42 6.29
N VAL A 90 9.18 6.17 6.03
CA VAL A 90 8.59 6.36 4.70
C VAL A 90 8.41 7.84 4.42
N ASP A 91 9.38 8.44 3.76
CA ASP A 91 9.42 9.88 3.43
C ASP A 91 9.34 10.16 1.92
N GLY A 92 9.26 9.13 1.08
CA GLY A 92 9.25 9.27 -0.38
C GLY A 92 10.65 9.41 -1.01
N SER A 93 11.72 9.27 -0.22
CA SER A 93 13.12 9.35 -0.67
C SER A 93 13.97 8.14 -0.23
N THR A 94 13.64 7.53 0.90
CA THR A 94 14.38 6.39 1.46
C THR A 94 13.92 5.09 0.81
N ASP A 95 14.85 4.30 0.25
CA ASP A 95 14.55 3.00 -0.36
C ASP A 95 14.27 1.90 0.68
N VAL A 96 13.58 0.83 0.26
CA VAL A 96 13.19 -0.28 1.14
C VAL A 96 14.39 -0.97 1.80
N LYS A 97 15.51 -1.15 1.08
CA LYS A 97 16.73 -1.76 1.63
C LYS A 97 17.30 -0.93 2.77
N THR A 98 17.30 0.40 2.63
CA THR A 98 17.76 1.32 3.67
C THR A 98 16.85 1.26 4.89
N ILE A 99 15.52 1.24 4.70
CA ILE A 99 14.56 1.05 5.81
C ILE A 99 14.86 -0.27 6.56
N ILE A 100 15.08 -1.38 5.85
CA ILE A 100 15.37 -2.67 6.48
C ILE A 100 16.66 -2.62 7.31
N LYS A 101 17.70 -1.97 6.81
CA LYS A 101 18.97 -1.81 7.51
C LYS A 101 18.85 -0.98 8.79
N GLU A 102 17.94 -0.02 8.83
CA GLU A 102 17.65 0.78 10.03
C GLU A 102 16.79 0.00 11.05
N ILE A 103 15.85 -0.81 10.57
CA ILE A 103 14.91 -1.56 11.42
C ILE A 103 15.55 -2.78 12.08
N ALA A 104 16.42 -3.50 11.36
CA ALA A 104 17.08 -4.69 11.88
C ALA A 104 17.80 -4.47 13.22
N PRO A 105 18.73 -3.51 13.37
CA PRO A 105 19.41 -3.27 14.64
C PRO A 105 18.47 -2.71 15.72
N TRP A 106 17.45 -1.93 15.34
CA TRP A 106 16.49 -1.35 16.30
C TRP A 106 15.59 -2.41 16.95
N THR A 107 15.22 -3.46 16.20
CA THR A 107 14.41 -4.58 16.69
C THR A 107 15.24 -5.76 17.23
N GLY A 108 16.55 -5.78 16.94
CA GLY A 108 17.41 -6.93 17.21
C GLY A 108 17.21 -8.11 16.25
N LEU A 109 16.45 -7.93 15.17
CA LEU A 109 16.21 -8.94 14.15
C LEU A 109 17.40 -9.09 13.20
N SER A 110 17.52 -10.27 12.59
CA SER A 110 18.40 -10.43 11.43
C SER A 110 17.90 -9.62 10.22
N LEU A 111 18.79 -9.34 9.26
CA LEU A 111 18.40 -8.65 8.03
C LEU A 111 17.31 -9.38 7.24
N GLN A 112 17.30 -10.72 7.28
CA GLN A 112 16.29 -11.51 6.56
C GLN A 112 14.91 -11.42 7.22
N GLU A 113 14.86 -11.46 8.56
CA GLU A 113 13.61 -11.30 9.32
C GLU A 113 13.07 -9.88 9.22
N ALA A 114 13.95 -8.88 9.33
CA ALA A 114 13.60 -7.48 9.15
C ALA A 114 13.07 -7.24 7.73
N GLU A 115 13.70 -7.81 6.70
CA GLU A 115 13.18 -7.73 5.34
C GLU A 115 11.79 -8.32 5.20
N LEU A 116 11.56 -9.53 5.72
CA LEU A 116 10.26 -10.18 5.65
C LEU A 116 9.19 -9.33 6.36
N SER A 117 9.50 -8.82 7.56
CA SER A 117 8.60 -7.99 8.36
C SER A 117 8.27 -6.67 7.65
N VAL A 118 9.29 -5.90 7.24
CA VAL A 118 9.13 -4.61 6.58
C VAL A 118 8.39 -4.75 5.25
N THR A 119 8.77 -5.72 4.41
CA THR A 119 8.11 -5.92 3.11
C THR A 119 6.67 -6.39 3.25
N THR A 120 6.36 -7.20 4.27
CA THR A 120 4.99 -7.61 4.58
C THR A 120 4.16 -6.40 5.02
N PHE A 121 4.70 -5.58 5.92
CA PHE A 121 4.03 -4.37 6.38
C PHE A 121 3.78 -3.36 5.23
N LEU A 122 4.78 -3.06 4.41
CA LEU A 122 4.63 -2.20 3.23
C LEU A 122 3.58 -2.74 2.26
N ARG A 123 3.53 -4.07 2.06
CA ARG A 123 2.51 -4.71 1.24
C ARG A 123 1.11 -4.52 1.81
N GLU A 124 0.93 -4.62 3.12
CA GLU A 124 -0.35 -4.37 3.76
C GLU A 124 -0.81 -2.91 3.62
N LEU A 125 0.11 -1.95 3.78
CA LEU A 125 -0.17 -0.53 3.53
C LEU A 125 -0.54 -0.29 2.07
N GLY A 126 0.19 -0.87 1.12
CA GLY A 126 -0.10 -0.77 -0.31
C GLY A 126 -1.47 -1.36 -0.67
N ARG A 127 -1.85 -2.51 -0.09
CA ARG A 127 -3.18 -3.12 -0.30
C ARG A 127 -4.32 -2.25 0.21
N ARG A 128 -4.06 -1.44 1.23
CA ARG A 128 -5.04 -0.48 1.80
C ARG A 128 -5.01 0.87 1.08
N GLY A 129 -4.15 1.04 0.08
CA GLY A 129 -3.98 2.32 -0.63
C GLY A 129 -3.42 3.41 0.28
N LEU A 130 -2.55 3.02 1.23
CA LEU A 130 -1.94 3.96 2.18
C LEU A 130 -0.59 4.51 1.72
N ILE A 131 0.11 3.71 0.91
CA ILE A 131 1.39 4.08 0.31
C ILE A 131 1.40 3.69 -1.16
N ILE A 132 2.28 4.33 -1.91
CA ILE A 132 2.69 3.93 -3.26
C ILE A 132 4.15 3.53 -3.24
N ILE A 133 4.55 2.65 -4.16
CA ILE A 133 5.94 2.21 -4.32
C ILE A 133 6.39 2.71 -5.69
N LYS A 134 7.48 3.48 -5.71
CA LYS A 134 8.15 3.96 -6.92
C LYS A 134 9.30 3.05 -7.33
#